data_AF-A0A7G8J5Z2-F1
#
_entry.id   AF-A0A7G8J5Z2-F1
#
_cell.length_a   1.000
_cell.length_b   1.000
_cell.length_c   1.000
_cell.angle_alpha   90.00
_cell.angle_beta   90.00
_cell.angle_gamma   90.00
#
_symmetry.space_group_name_H-M   'P 1'
#
loop_
_entity.id
_entity.type
_entity.pdbx_description
1 polymer ?
#
loop_
_entity_poly.entity_id
_entity_poly.type
_entity_poly.pdbx_seq_one_letter_code
_entity_poly.pdbx_strand_id
1 'polypeptide(L)'
;MAEKSYINNTFRVALVDAPGSDFDATDSLSTILANEVTSGLGGYSRQQIGYTSADLDSYNNGRRALARKAATFVHNGNTAETVRFSHVVLLNPTETAAVAVTKLSARATLSDGQSAIFYFDLTLYGVFVVE
;
A
#
# COMPACT_ATOMS: atom_id res chain seq x y z
N MET A 1 15.04 -15.75 3.59
CA MET A 1 13.64 -16.18 3.32
C MET A 1 12.68 -15.00 3.11
N ALA A 2 12.87 -13.83 3.75
CA ALA A 2 12.03 -12.63 3.51
C ALA A 2 12.23 -11.98 2.11
N GLU A 3 13.44 -12.00 1.55
CA GLU A 3 13.74 -11.46 0.20
C GLU A 3 12.86 -12.07 -0.91
N LYS A 4 12.52 -13.36 -0.81
CA LYS A 4 11.63 -14.05 -1.77
C LYS A 4 10.15 -13.66 -1.61
N SER A 5 9.76 -13.06 -0.48
CA SER A 5 8.37 -12.66 -0.25
C SER A 5 7.97 -11.38 -0.99
N TYR A 6 8.95 -10.53 -1.33
CA TYR A 6 8.69 -9.26 -2.01
C TYR A 6 8.89 -9.35 -3.51
N ILE A 7 9.92 -10.08 -3.95
CA ILE A 7 10.26 -10.20 -5.37
C ILE A 7 9.37 -11.22 -6.06
N ASN A 8 9.02 -10.94 -7.32
CA ASN A 8 8.12 -11.72 -8.18
C ASN A 8 6.71 -11.89 -7.58
N ASN A 9 6.29 -10.91 -6.79
CA ASN A 9 4.99 -10.89 -6.16
C ASN A 9 4.29 -9.56 -6.45
N THR A 10 2.95 -9.61 -6.44
CA THR A 10 2.09 -8.43 -6.60
C THR A 10 1.43 -8.13 -5.27
N PHE A 11 1.64 -6.92 -4.78
CA PHE A 11 1.03 -6.40 -3.57
C PHE A 11 -0.21 -5.58 -3.95
N ARG A 12 -1.14 -5.46 -3.01
CA ARG A 12 -2.34 -4.63 -3.15
C ARG A 12 -2.24 -3.42 -2.25
N VAL A 13 -2.77 -2.30 -2.73
CA VAL A 13 -2.89 -1.08 -1.93
C VAL A 13 -4.36 -0.75 -1.76
N ALA A 14 -4.78 -0.59 -0.51
CA ALA A 14 -6.14 -0.26 -0.12
C ALA A 14 -6.20 1.12 0.55
N LEU A 15 -7.34 1.79 0.40
CA LEU A 15 -7.67 3.02 1.12
C LEU A 15 -8.65 2.70 2.24
N VAL A 16 -8.41 3.24 3.43
CA VAL A 16 -9.26 3.02 4.62
C VAL A 16 -9.68 4.38 5.19
N ASP A 17 -10.95 4.49 5.57
CA ASP A 17 -11.56 5.69 6.12
C ASP A 17 -11.87 5.53 7.62
N ALA A 18 -10.83 5.69 8.44
CA ALA A 18 -10.90 5.54 9.89
C ALA A 18 -10.19 6.72 10.58
N PRO A 19 -10.67 7.97 10.46
CA PRO A 19 -9.91 9.16 10.86
C PRO A 19 -9.56 9.23 12.36
N GLY A 20 -10.32 8.55 13.22
CA GLY A 20 -10.09 8.49 14.66
C GLY A 20 -9.28 7.27 15.13
N SER A 21 -8.84 6.40 14.21
CA SER A 21 -8.07 5.21 14.54
C SER A 21 -6.59 5.46 14.32
N ASP A 22 -5.77 4.74 15.08
CA ASP A 22 -4.35 4.57 14.83
C ASP A 22 -4.12 3.06 14.71
N PHE A 23 -3.49 2.65 13.62
CA PHE A 23 -3.21 1.25 13.32
C PHE A 23 -1.72 1.02 13.21
N ASP A 24 -1.28 -0.16 13.64
CA ASP A 24 0.02 -0.73 13.32
C ASP A 24 -0.13 -1.83 12.26
N ALA A 25 0.91 -2.10 11.48
CA ALA A 25 0.88 -3.18 10.49
C ALA A 25 0.73 -4.58 11.13
N THR A 26 0.99 -4.71 12.43
CA THR A 26 0.79 -5.94 13.21
C THR A 26 -0.63 -6.14 13.72
N ASP A 27 -1.51 -5.13 13.61
CA ASP A 27 -2.91 -5.26 13.96
C ASP A 27 -3.63 -6.26 13.06
N SER A 28 -4.76 -6.80 13.54
CA SER A 28 -5.54 -7.76 12.76
C SER A 28 -6.01 -7.12 11.46
N LEU A 29 -5.87 -7.84 10.34
CA LEU A 29 -6.22 -7.29 9.04
C LEU A 29 -7.72 -6.93 8.96
N SER A 30 -8.58 -7.71 9.61
CA SER A 30 -10.01 -7.40 9.68
C SER A 30 -10.30 -6.09 10.43
N THR A 31 -9.48 -5.73 11.43
CA THR A 31 -9.59 -4.44 12.13
C THR A 31 -9.13 -3.30 11.22
N ILE A 32 -7.98 -3.44 10.56
CA ILE A 32 -7.42 -2.42 9.67
C ILE A 32 -8.39 -2.13 8.51
N LEU A 33 -8.94 -3.18 7.89
CA LEU A 33 -9.80 -3.06 6.72
C LEU A 33 -11.30 -2.92 7.04
N ALA A 34 -11.68 -2.81 8.31
CA ALA A 34 -13.08 -2.69 8.72
C ALA A 34 -13.81 -1.52 8.02
N ASN A 35 -13.08 -0.42 7.78
CA ASN A 35 -13.57 0.77 7.08
C ASN A 35 -12.84 0.99 5.75
N GLU A 36 -12.49 -0.09 5.04
CA GLU A 36 -12.00 0.06 3.68
C GLU A 36 -13.03 0.81 2.82
N VAL A 37 -12.54 1.70 1.95
CA VAL A 37 -13.37 2.37 0.96
C VAL A 37 -14.14 1.31 0.17
N THR A 38 -15.45 1.54 0.00
CA THR A 38 -16.31 0.59 -0.69
C THR A 38 -15.88 0.45 -2.15
N SER A 39 -15.66 -0.79 -2.60
CA SER A 39 -15.33 -1.09 -3.99
C SER A 39 -16.34 -0.46 -4.96
N GLY A 40 -15.85 0.22 -5.98
CA GLY A 40 -16.66 0.91 -6.98
C GLY A 40 -17.07 2.34 -6.62
N LEU A 41 -17.04 2.76 -5.35
CA LEU A 41 -17.35 4.15 -4.96
C LEU A 41 -16.37 5.12 -5.62
N GLY A 42 -16.86 6.05 -6.43
CA GLY A 42 -15.99 6.95 -7.18
C GLY A 42 -15.02 6.22 -8.11
N GLY A 43 -15.32 4.97 -8.47
CA GLY A 43 -14.43 4.08 -9.23
C GLY A 43 -13.25 3.50 -8.44
N TYR A 44 -13.31 3.58 -7.10
CA TYR A 44 -12.31 2.98 -6.23
C TYR A 44 -12.13 1.48 -6.53
N SER A 45 -10.87 1.11 -6.73
CA SER A 45 -10.40 -0.26 -6.72
C SER A 45 -9.02 -0.29 -6.09
N ARG A 46 -8.70 -1.39 -5.40
CA ARG A 46 -7.36 -1.60 -4.86
C ARG A 46 -6.33 -1.58 -5.97
N GLN A 47 -5.29 -0.78 -5.79
CA GLN A 47 -4.19 -0.70 -6.75
C GLN A 47 -3.24 -1.88 -6.57
N GLN A 48 -2.48 -2.17 -7.63
CA GLN A 48 -1.49 -3.25 -7.64
C GLN A 48 -0.10 -2.66 -7.81
N ILE A 49 0.85 -3.13 -7.00
CA ILE A 49 2.27 -2.85 -7.19
C ILE A 49 3.04 -4.16 -7.24
N GLY A 50 3.82 -4.35 -8.30
CA GLY A 50 4.66 -5.53 -8.49
C GLY A 50 6.13 -5.18 -8.32
N TYR A 51 6.86 -6.04 -7.61
CA TYR A 51 8.32 -6.00 -7.56
C TYR A 51 8.89 -7.21 -8.28
N THR A 52 9.89 -6.98 -9.11
CA THR A 52 10.60 -7.96 -9.91
C THR A 52 12.07 -7.98 -9.49
N SER A 53 12.83 -8.97 -9.96
CA SER A 53 14.28 -9.01 -9.70
C SER A 53 15.03 -7.77 -10.22
N ALA A 54 14.50 -7.10 -11.24
CA ALA A 54 15.07 -5.86 -11.77
C ALA A 54 14.85 -4.64 -10.86
N ASP A 55 13.94 -4.75 -9.87
CA ASP A 55 13.68 -3.69 -8.89
C ASP A 55 14.65 -3.77 -7.70
N LEU A 56 15.55 -4.76 -7.65
CA LEU A 56 16.55 -4.90 -6.59
C LEU A 56 17.76 -4.01 -6.88
N ASP A 57 18.08 -3.14 -5.92
CA ASP A 57 19.36 -2.43 -5.92
C ASP A 57 20.50 -3.30 -5.32
N SER A 58 21.72 -2.79 -5.42
CA SER A 58 22.92 -3.37 -4.84
C SER A 58 22.80 -3.52 -3.33
N TYR A 59 23.30 -4.63 -2.81
CA TYR A 59 23.40 -4.83 -1.36
C TYR A 59 24.51 -3.96 -0.79
N ASN A 60 24.15 -3.05 0.12
CA ASN A 60 25.11 -2.18 0.78
C ASN A 60 24.72 -2.01 2.25
N ASN A 61 25.69 -2.13 3.16
CA ASN A 61 25.49 -1.93 4.61
C ASN A 61 24.32 -2.75 5.20
N GLY A 62 24.19 -4.03 4.85
CA GLY A 62 23.16 -4.88 5.45
C GLY A 62 21.77 -4.81 4.81
N ARG A 63 21.61 -4.02 3.73
CA ARG A 63 20.31 -3.72 3.15
C ARG A 63 20.33 -3.71 1.62
N ARG A 64 19.18 -4.04 1.01
CA ARG A 64 18.87 -3.76 -0.40
C ARG A 64 17.64 -2.85 -0.48
N ALA A 65 17.77 -1.73 -1.17
CA ALA A 65 16.60 -0.93 -1.52
C ALA A 65 15.82 -1.61 -2.66
N LEU A 66 14.51 -1.49 -2.63
CA LEU A 66 13.66 -1.78 -3.78
C LEU A 66 13.36 -0.49 -4.54
N ALA A 67 13.25 -0.59 -5.86
CA ALA A 67 12.83 0.53 -6.69
C ALA A 67 11.47 1.06 -6.21
N ARG A 68 11.35 2.39 -6.10
CA ARG A 68 10.12 3.06 -5.69
C ARG A 68 8.94 2.65 -6.58
N LYS A 69 7.81 2.30 -5.97
CA LYS A 69 6.54 2.05 -6.68
C LYS A 69 5.50 3.08 -6.28
N ALA A 70 4.49 3.27 -7.12
CA ALA A 70 3.39 4.19 -6.85
C ALA A 70 2.03 3.48 -7.03
N ALA A 71 1.08 3.77 -6.14
CA ALA A 71 -0.32 3.44 -6.31
C ALA A 71 -1.11 4.72 -6.62
N THR A 72 -1.87 4.72 -7.71
CA THR A 72 -2.66 5.88 -8.14
C THR A 72 -4.14 5.55 -8.03
N PHE A 73 -4.87 6.31 -7.24
CA PHE A 73 -6.32 6.23 -7.13
C PHE A 73 -6.92 7.43 -7.83
N VAL A 74 -7.67 7.18 -8.91
CA VAL A 74 -8.37 8.22 -9.68
C VAL A 74 -9.85 8.13 -9.36
N HIS A 75 -10.48 9.25 -9.03
CA HIS A 75 -11.93 9.32 -8.99
C HIS A 75 -12.48 9.42 -10.41
N ASN A 76 -13.09 8.35 -10.90
CA ASN A 76 -13.72 8.29 -12.22
C ASN A 76 -15.16 7.74 -12.16
N GLY A 77 -15.76 7.73 -10.96
CA GLY A 77 -17.17 7.41 -10.74
C GLY A 77 -18.10 8.61 -10.96
N ASN A 78 -19.27 8.56 -10.34
CA ASN A 78 -20.28 9.61 -10.50
C ASN A 78 -19.86 10.90 -9.77
N THR A 79 -20.15 12.08 -10.33
CA THR A 79 -19.91 13.40 -9.70
C THR A 79 -20.59 13.61 -8.34
N ALA A 80 -21.63 12.83 -8.03
CA ALA A 80 -22.30 12.86 -6.73
C ALA A 80 -21.58 12.04 -5.65
N GLU A 81 -20.62 11.20 -6.04
CA GLU A 81 -19.82 10.39 -5.13
C GLU A 81 -18.57 11.15 -4.69
N THR A 82 -18.07 10.77 -3.51
CA THR A 82 -16.79 11.25 -3.00
C THR A 82 -16.09 10.08 -2.32
N VAL A 83 -14.81 9.88 -2.62
CA VAL A 83 -13.98 8.89 -1.93
C VAL A 83 -13.28 9.58 -0.77
N ARG A 84 -13.54 9.13 0.45
CA ARG A 84 -12.87 9.63 1.66
C ARG A 84 -11.97 8.55 2.22
N PHE A 85 -10.81 8.95 2.74
CA PHE A 85 -9.89 8.03 3.38
C PHE A 85 -8.95 8.78 4.32
N SER A 86 -8.46 8.10 5.34
CA SER A 86 -7.47 8.60 6.29
C SER A 86 -6.22 7.74 6.35
N HIS A 87 -6.26 6.53 5.79
CA HIS A 87 -5.15 5.59 5.79
C HIS A 87 -4.91 5.00 4.40
N VAL A 88 -3.66 4.63 4.16
CA VAL A 88 -3.22 3.82 3.03
C VAL A 88 -2.58 2.54 3.56
N VAL A 89 -2.99 1.41 3.02
CA VAL A 89 -2.57 0.09 3.49
C VAL A 89 -1.92 -0.67 2.35
N LEU A 90 -0.67 -1.11 2.53
CA LEU A 90 -0.01 -2.05 1.65
C LEU A 90 -0.27 -3.46 2.19
N LEU A 91 -0.91 -4.31 1.39
CA LEU A 91 -1.22 -5.69 1.72
C LEU A 91 -0.18 -6.62 1.16
N ASN A 92 0.13 -7.69 1.90
CA ASN A 92 0.98 -8.74 1.37
C ASN A 92 0.31 -9.45 0.17
N PRO A 93 1.06 -10.22 -0.63
CA PRO A 93 0.53 -10.80 -1.87
C PRO A 93 -0.63 -11.77 -1.68
N THR A 94 -0.74 -12.38 -0.50
CA THR A 94 -1.84 -13.29 -0.13
C THR A 94 -3.01 -12.58 0.55
N GLU A 95 -2.92 -11.25 0.75
CA GLU A 95 -3.91 -10.42 1.42
C GLU A 95 -4.32 -10.95 2.81
N THR A 96 -3.36 -11.52 3.54
CA THR A 96 -3.56 -12.06 4.89
C THR A 96 -3.01 -11.15 5.99
N ALA A 97 -2.16 -10.19 5.63
CA ALA A 97 -1.59 -9.23 6.55
C ALA A 97 -1.29 -7.89 5.87
N ALA A 98 -1.25 -6.83 6.66
CA ALA A 98 -0.68 -5.56 6.24
C ALA A 98 0.85 -5.64 6.30
N VAL A 99 1.50 -5.13 5.25
CA VAL A 99 2.95 -4.92 5.18
C VAL A 99 3.30 -3.54 5.74
N ALA A 100 2.46 -2.56 5.42
CA ALA A 100 2.58 -1.20 5.93
C ALA A 100 1.20 -0.57 6.03
N VAL A 101 1.02 0.27 7.04
CA VAL A 101 -0.15 1.14 7.19
C VAL A 101 0.37 2.55 7.42
N THR A 102 -0.22 3.52 6.74
CA THR A 102 0.16 4.93 6.91
C THR A 102 -1.09 5.77 7.10
N LYS A 103 -1.17 6.44 8.25
CA LYS A 103 -2.17 7.47 8.52
C LYS A 103 -1.76 8.77 7.85
N LEU A 104 -2.71 9.43 7.22
CA LEU A 104 -2.53 10.76 6.64
C LEU A 104 -2.63 11.82 7.74
N SER A 105 -1.93 12.94 7.55
CA SER A 105 -2.00 14.09 8.46
C SER A 105 -3.40 14.73 8.52
N ALA A 106 -4.18 14.56 7.45
CA ALA A 106 -5.57 14.95 7.37
C ALA A 106 -6.35 13.91 6.54
N ARG A 107 -7.64 13.74 6.87
CA ARG A 107 -8.55 12.93 6.07
C ARG A 107 -8.66 13.53 4.67
N ALA A 108 -8.37 12.73 3.65
CA ALA A 108 -8.45 13.13 2.27
C ALA A 108 -9.86 12.92 1.70
N THR A 109 -10.20 13.69 0.68
CA THR A 109 -11.41 13.53 -0.13
C THR A 109 -11.02 13.66 -1.60
N LEU A 110 -11.43 12.69 -2.41
CA LEU A 110 -11.36 12.74 -3.86
C LEU A 110 -12.77 12.91 -4.43
N SER A 111 -12.93 13.96 -5.22
CA SER A 111 -14.10 14.22 -6.06
C SER A 111 -13.74 13.98 -7.53
N ASP A 112 -14.73 14.07 -8.43
CA ASP A 112 -14.56 13.81 -9.86
C ASP A 112 -13.34 14.49 -10.49
N GLY A 113 -12.58 13.72 -11.27
CA GLY A 113 -11.34 14.14 -11.92
C GLY A 113 -10.12 14.27 -11.01
N GLN A 114 -10.27 14.12 -9.68
CA GLN A 114 -9.14 14.17 -8.75
C GLN A 114 -8.43 12.82 -8.65
N SER A 115 -7.16 12.87 -8.28
CA SER A 115 -6.33 11.67 -8.06
C SER A 115 -5.49 11.80 -6.80
N ALA A 116 -5.24 10.68 -6.14
CA ALA A 116 -4.24 10.55 -5.10
C ALA A 116 -3.16 9.55 -5.53
N ILE A 117 -1.89 9.89 -5.27
CA ILE A 117 -0.73 9.07 -5.62
C ILE A 117 0.06 8.81 -4.34
N PHE A 118 0.33 7.53 -4.04
CA PHE A 118 1.11 7.11 -2.88
C PHE A 118 2.35 6.36 -3.34
N TYR A 119 3.51 6.77 -2.82
CA TYR A 119 4.79 6.16 -3.12
C TYR A 119 5.22 5.18 -2.01
N PHE A 120 5.79 4.05 -2.41
CA PHE A 120 6.28 3.01 -1.52
C PHE A 120 7.76 2.79 -1.75
N ASP A 121 8.54 3.14 -0.73
CA ASP A 121 9.98 2.90 -0.64
C ASP A 121 10.20 1.75 0.35
N LEU A 122 10.45 0.56 -0.16
CA LEU A 122 10.70 -0.63 0.66
C LEU A 122 12.18 -0.96 0.69
N THR A 123 12.66 -1.39 1.86
CA THR A 123 14.03 -1.84 2.05
C THR A 123 14.02 -3.25 2.62
N LEU A 124 14.76 -4.14 1.97
CA LEU A 124 14.99 -5.50 2.44
C LEU A 124 16.22 -5.49 3.35
N TYR A 125 16.07 -6.03 4.55
CA TYR A 125 17.16 -6.22 5.49
C TYR A 125 17.58 -7.68 5.47
N GLY A 126 18.89 -7.93 5.42
CA GLY A 126 19.45 -9.27 5.39
C GLY A 126 20.81 -9.32 6.06
N VAL A 127 21.28 -10.53 6.33
CA VAL A 127 22.69 -10.80 6.63
C VAL A 127 23.24 -11.53 5.42
N PHE A 128 24.25 -10.95 4.77
CA PHE A 128 24.95 -11.62 3.67
C PHE A 128 25.83 -12.71 4.28
N VAL A 129 25.47 -13.97 4.06
CA VAL A 129 26.36 -15.10 4.36
C VAL A 129 27.14 -15.35 3.08
N VAL A 130 28.44 -15.09 3.11
CA VAL A 130 29.35 -15.46 2.02
C VAL A 130 29.48 -16.98 2.07
N GLU A 131 29.07 -17.67 1.00
CA GLU A 131 29.41 -19.09 0.79
C GLU A 131 30.88 -19.23 0.36
#